data_AF-A0A420Y5E2-F1
#
_entry.id   AF-A0A420Y5E2-F1
#
_cell.length_a   1.000
_cell.length_b   1.000
_cell.length_c   1.000
_cell.angle_alpha   90.00
_cell.angle_beta   90.00
_cell.angle_gamma   90.00
#
_symmetry.space_group_name_H-M   'P 1'
#
loop_
_entity.id
_entity.type
_entity.pdbx_description
1 polymer ?
#
loop_
_entity_poly.entity_id
_entity_poly.type
_entity_poly.pdbx_seq_one_letter_code
_entity_poly.pdbx_strand_id
1 'polypeptide(L)'
;MAPLHGAILPEKEDEEKAVVQLASPESEPPSSSPGSPKHTRPALITYHDLPAWYQDNCFIITGYRPVSNSTRACFGSWFYLHNESMNIYTHLIPCLAFLLGIWYVLQYLHARYPSVSAGDDGLFVFFLLTATACLGLSTAYHTLLNHSAEAERLWLRMDFVGIVVLTVGDIVSGVYMGFWCETLYRKIYWGMIASLGTVTIFILVTPWFQGQRWRVFRTMTFVATGLTAIAPLAHGICYFGWKAMVRQSGLPYYLAEGACLVLGAVIYATRFPESLKPGRFDIYGGSHQLFHVLVVVATVIQLVGILEAYDYNYHHRTCTAP
;
A
#
# COMPACT_ATOMS: atom_id res chain seq x y z
N MET A 1 -5.27 32.84 -74.13
CA MET A 1 -5.66 31.42 -74.14
C MET A 1 -7.16 31.37 -73.89
N ALA A 2 -7.94 31.02 -74.92
CA ALA A 2 -9.41 31.07 -74.95
C ALA A 2 -9.92 29.74 -75.62
N PRO A 3 -11.23 29.44 -75.73
CA PRO A 3 -11.95 28.51 -74.85
C PRO A 3 -12.83 27.43 -75.58
N LEU A 4 -13.56 26.61 -74.78
CA LEU A 4 -14.92 26.07 -74.98
C LEU A 4 -15.26 24.89 -75.95
N HIS A 5 -16.28 24.09 -75.52
CA HIS A 5 -17.07 22.98 -76.12
C HIS A 5 -16.49 21.55 -75.98
N GLY A 6 -17.22 20.48 -75.62
CA GLY A 6 -18.63 20.26 -75.29
C GLY A 6 -19.05 18.79 -75.57
N ALA A 7 -19.58 18.08 -74.56
CA ALA A 7 -20.55 16.94 -74.59
C ALA A 7 -20.15 15.60 -75.31
N ILE A 8 -20.66 14.38 -75.09
CA ILE A 8 -21.99 13.81 -74.76
C ILE A 8 -21.83 12.34 -74.24
N LEU A 9 -22.67 11.90 -73.28
CA LEU A 9 -22.88 10.50 -72.80
C LEU A 9 -23.85 9.69 -73.71
N PRO A 10 -24.04 8.37 -73.54
CA PRO A 10 -25.28 7.97 -72.84
C PRO A 10 -25.20 6.73 -71.94
N GLU A 11 -26.10 6.73 -70.94
CA GLU A 11 -26.58 5.64 -70.06
C GLU A 11 -27.65 4.75 -70.72
N LYS A 12 -27.86 3.55 -70.13
CA LYS A 12 -29.14 2.81 -69.91
C LYS A 12 -28.82 1.50 -69.15
N GLU A 13 -29.26 1.22 -67.91
CA GLU A 13 -30.61 0.85 -67.41
C GLU A 13 -31.27 -0.27 -68.25
N ASP A 14 -31.89 -1.36 -67.77
CA ASP A 14 -32.21 -1.93 -66.46
C ASP A 14 -32.89 -3.33 -66.69
N GLU A 15 -33.22 -4.06 -65.61
CA GLU A 15 -34.22 -5.18 -65.49
C GLU A 15 -33.91 -6.61 -66.02
N GLU A 16 -34.41 -7.74 -65.49
CA GLU A 16 -34.95 -8.22 -64.20
C GLU A 16 -35.33 -9.73 -64.38
N LYS A 17 -34.99 -10.60 -63.40
CA LYS A 17 -35.58 -11.91 -62.97
C LYS A 17 -36.00 -13.03 -63.96
N ALA A 18 -35.61 -14.30 -63.67
CA ALA A 18 -36.51 -15.37 -63.16
C ALA A 18 -36.00 -16.85 -63.27
N VAL A 19 -35.76 -17.49 -62.10
CA VAL A 19 -36.21 -18.83 -61.57
C VAL A 19 -36.06 -20.11 -62.45
N VAL A 20 -35.50 -21.27 -62.04
CA VAL A 20 -35.89 -22.36 -61.07
C VAL A 20 -34.75 -23.42 -61.09
N GLN A 21 -34.02 -23.69 -59.99
CA GLN A 21 -34.20 -24.76 -58.97
C GLN A 21 -33.74 -26.19 -59.36
N LEU A 22 -32.71 -26.71 -58.69
CA LEU A 22 -32.48 -28.14 -58.40
C LEU A 22 -31.64 -28.26 -57.11
N ALA A 23 -32.06 -29.13 -56.20
CA ALA A 23 -31.76 -29.13 -54.78
C ALA A 23 -30.77 -30.23 -54.32
N SER A 24 -29.97 -29.89 -53.30
CA SER A 24 -29.48 -30.68 -52.14
C SER A 24 -28.53 -31.90 -52.38
N PRO A 25 -27.60 -32.21 -51.44
CA PRO A 25 -27.78 -32.16 -49.98
C PRO A 25 -26.76 -31.37 -49.14
N GLU A 26 -27.28 -30.89 -48.01
CA GLU A 26 -26.61 -30.30 -46.85
C GLU A 26 -25.48 -31.18 -46.29
N SER A 27 -24.37 -30.52 -45.93
CA SER A 27 -23.37 -31.07 -45.02
C SER A 27 -23.63 -30.49 -43.63
N GLU A 28 -23.83 -31.37 -42.65
CA GLU A 28 -23.99 -31.02 -41.24
C GLU A 28 -22.75 -30.26 -40.73
N PRO A 29 -22.90 -29.19 -39.92
CA PRO A 29 -21.77 -28.61 -39.20
C PRO A 29 -21.41 -29.52 -38.01
N PRO A 30 -20.11 -29.64 -37.66
CA PRO A 30 -19.70 -30.47 -36.55
C PRO A 30 -20.27 -29.93 -35.24
N SER A 31 -20.88 -30.82 -34.47
CA SER A 31 -21.42 -30.57 -33.14
C SER A 31 -20.32 -30.11 -32.20
N SER A 32 -20.23 -28.79 -31.97
CA SER A 32 -19.46 -28.25 -30.87
C SER A 32 -20.22 -28.53 -29.57
N SER A 33 -19.91 -29.65 -28.93
CA SER A 33 -20.20 -29.86 -27.51
C SER A 33 -19.72 -28.63 -26.72
N PRO A 34 -20.52 -28.05 -25.81
CA PRO A 34 -20.04 -26.97 -24.96
C PRO A 34 -19.00 -27.57 -24.02
N GLY A 35 -17.72 -27.42 -24.39
CA GLY A 35 -16.62 -27.75 -23.52
C GLY A 35 -16.84 -27.01 -22.21
N SER A 36 -16.86 -27.74 -21.10
CA SER A 36 -16.73 -27.21 -19.75
C SER A 36 -15.75 -26.03 -19.76
N PRO A 37 -16.02 -24.91 -19.08
CA PRO A 37 -15.06 -23.81 -19.02
C PRO A 37 -13.77 -24.37 -18.41
N LYS A 38 -12.79 -24.64 -19.28
CA LYS A 38 -11.42 -24.89 -18.82
C LYS A 38 -11.08 -23.63 -18.06
N HIS A 39 -10.73 -23.75 -16.78
CA HIS A 39 -10.15 -22.67 -16.00
C HIS A 39 -8.79 -22.32 -16.63
N THR A 40 -8.80 -21.69 -17.81
CA THR A 40 -7.63 -21.06 -18.40
C THR A 40 -7.28 -19.91 -17.48
N ARG A 41 -6.08 -19.97 -16.91
CA ARG A 41 -5.51 -18.85 -16.16
C ARG A 41 -5.63 -17.59 -17.02
N PRO A 42 -6.01 -16.43 -16.46
CA PRO A 42 -6.06 -15.20 -17.24
C PRO A 42 -4.71 -14.96 -17.91
N ALA A 43 -4.72 -14.65 -19.20
CA ALA A 43 -3.49 -14.28 -19.90
C ALA A 43 -2.99 -12.95 -19.30
N LEU A 44 -1.77 -12.96 -18.78
CA LEU A 44 -1.10 -11.74 -18.32
C LEU A 44 -0.70 -10.90 -19.54
N ILE A 45 -0.74 -9.58 -19.37
CA ILE A 45 -0.50 -8.61 -20.45
C ILE A 45 0.77 -7.79 -20.18
N THR A 46 1.19 -7.02 -21.18
CA THR A 46 2.37 -6.15 -21.07
C THR A 46 1.98 -4.74 -20.62
N TYR A 47 2.97 -3.95 -20.21
CA TYR A 47 2.79 -2.55 -19.82
C TYR A 47 2.06 -1.72 -20.89
N HIS A 48 2.37 -1.97 -22.17
CA HIS A 48 1.77 -1.23 -23.29
C HIS A 48 0.31 -1.58 -23.56
N ASP A 49 -0.14 -2.74 -23.09
CA ASP A 49 -1.54 -3.18 -23.21
C ASP A 49 -2.43 -2.62 -22.09
N LEU A 50 -1.82 -2.02 -21.05
CA LEU A 50 -2.56 -1.44 -19.93
C LEU A 50 -3.25 -0.13 -20.29
N PRO A 51 -4.42 0.16 -19.69
CA PRO A 51 -5.00 1.49 -19.78
C PRO A 51 -4.11 2.51 -19.03
N ALA A 52 -4.14 3.76 -19.46
CA ALA A 52 -3.26 4.82 -18.94
C ALA A 52 -3.32 5.03 -17.40
N TRP A 53 -4.47 4.78 -16.77
CA TRP A 53 -4.61 4.90 -15.31
C TRP A 53 -3.87 3.81 -14.53
N TYR A 54 -3.54 2.69 -15.18
CA TYR A 54 -2.88 1.52 -14.58
C TYR A 54 -1.38 1.46 -14.94
N GLN A 55 -0.89 2.39 -15.76
CA GLN A 55 0.52 2.50 -16.16
C GLN A 55 1.31 3.34 -15.13
N ASP A 56 1.85 2.72 -14.08
CA ASP A 56 2.69 3.43 -13.07
C ASP A 56 4.20 3.38 -13.38
N ASN A 57 4.76 2.17 -13.51
CA ASN A 57 6.20 1.95 -13.60
C ASN A 57 6.59 1.36 -14.95
N CYS A 58 7.16 2.18 -15.85
CA CYS A 58 7.53 1.77 -17.20
C CYS A 58 8.71 0.78 -17.27
N PHE A 59 9.40 0.52 -16.15
CA PHE A 59 10.49 -0.46 -16.10
C PHE A 59 9.99 -1.89 -15.87
N ILE A 60 8.74 -2.05 -15.44
CA ILE A 60 8.07 -3.34 -15.31
C ILE A 60 7.32 -3.57 -16.62
N ILE A 61 7.69 -4.62 -17.36
CA ILE A 61 7.29 -4.76 -18.77
C ILE A 61 6.16 -5.78 -18.94
N THR A 62 6.17 -6.85 -18.15
CA THR A 62 5.26 -8.00 -18.28
C THR A 62 4.64 -8.40 -16.95
N GLY A 63 3.75 -9.40 -16.98
CA GLY A 63 3.18 -9.99 -15.78
C GLY A 63 1.98 -9.23 -15.21
N TYR A 64 1.42 -8.27 -15.96
CA TYR A 64 0.28 -7.49 -15.52
C TYR A 64 -1.03 -8.27 -15.62
N ARG A 65 -1.88 -8.11 -14.62
CA ARG A 65 -3.26 -8.62 -14.67
C ARG A 65 -4.11 -7.70 -15.54
N PRO A 66 -4.91 -8.21 -16.49
CA PRO A 66 -5.86 -7.40 -17.24
C PRO A 66 -6.94 -6.82 -16.32
N VAL A 67 -7.60 -5.76 -16.79
CA VAL A 67 -8.75 -5.15 -16.09
C VAL A 67 -9.86 -6.18 -15.98
N SER A 68 -10.26 -6.47 -14.74
CA SER A 68 -11.15 -7.60 -14.44
C SER A 68 -12.60 -7.21 -14.20
N ASN A 69 -12.86 -5.97 -13.77
CA ASN A 69 -14.17 -5.50 -13.28
C ASN A 69 -14.84 -6.49 -12.31
N SER A 70 -14.04 -7.27 -11.56
CA SER A 70 -14.53 -8.37 -10.76
C SER A 70 -13.67 -8.58 -9.52
N THR A 71 -14.24 -8.29 -8.35
CA THR A 71 -13.61 -8.56 -7.05
C THR A 71 -13.23 -10.04 -6.91
N ARG A 72 -14.09 -10.96 -7.38
CA ARG A 72 -13.79 -12.40 -7.36
C ARG A 72 -12.56 -12.74 -8.19
N ALA A 73 -12.39 -12.11 -9.36
CA ALA A 73 -11.19 -12.30 -10.17
C ALA A 73 -9.93 -11.71 -9.52
N CYS A 74 -10.06 -10.55 -8.84
CA CYS A 74 -8.98 -9.93 -8.07
C CYS A 74 -8.48 -10.87 -6.96
N PHE A 75 -9.37 -11.42 -6.13
CA PHE A 75 -8.97 -12.40 -5.11
C PHE A 75 -8.54 -13.74 -5.71
N GLY A 76 -9.12 -14.15 -6.84
CA GLY A 76 -8.66 -15.31 -7.60
C GLY A 76 -7.21 -15.19 -8.07
N SER A 77 -6.68 -13.96 -8.18
CA SER A 77 -5.28 -13.72 -8.56
C SER A 77 -4.26 -14.13 -7.53
N TRP A 78 -4.64 -14.32 -6.27
CA TRP A 78 -3.75 -14.84 -5.23
C TRP A 78 -3.19 -16.22 -5.59
N PHE A 79 -3.88 -16.99 -6.45
CA PHE A 79 -3.51 -18.36 -6.78
C PHE A 79 -2.68 -18.49 -8.07
N TYR A 80 -2.20 -17.38 -8.65
CA TYR A 80 -1.23 -17.42 -9.75
C TYR A 80 -0.24 -16.26 -9.66
N LEU A 81 0.91 -16.42 -10.32
CA LEU A 81 1.99 -15.45 -10.24
C LEU A 81 1.78 -14.29 -11.22
N HIS A 82 1.95 -13.06 -10.75
CA HIS A 82 1.85 -11.81 -11.51
C HIS A 82 2.72 -10.72 -10.86
N ASN A 83 2.83 -9.55 -11.50
CA ASN A 83 3.70 -8.45 -11.06
C ASN A 83 3.38 -7.94 -9.63
N GLU A 84 2.09 -7.95 -9.25
CA GLU A 84 1.66 -7.57 -7.89
C GLU A 84 1.73 -8.70 -6.84
N SER A 85 2.09 -9.94 -7.18
CA SER A 85 1.99 -11.06 -6.22
C SER A 85 2.86 -10.82 -4.99
N MET A 86 4.10 -10.37 -5.19
CA MET A 86 4.99 -10.08 -4.08
C MET A 86 4.54 -8.86 -3.27
N ASN A 87 3.98 -7.82 -3.91
CA ASN A 87 3.42 -6.67 -3.19
C ASN A 87 2.27 -7.08 -2.27
N ILE A 88 1.40 -7.99 -2.73
CA ILE A 88 0.33 -8.58 -1.90
C ILE A 88 0.92 -9.36 -0.73
N TYR A 89 1.78 -10.34 -0.98
CA TYR A 89 2.22 -11.27 0.08
C TYR A 89 3.18 -10.65 1.10
N THR A 90 4.01 -9.68 0.68
CA THR A 90 4.93 -8.98 1.58
C THR A 90 4.21 -8.16 2.65
N HIS A 91 2.96 -7.73 2.41
CA HIS A 91 2.14 -7.07 3.43
C HIS A 91 1.06 -7.98 4.04
N LEU A 92 0.48 -8.93 3.27
CA LEU A 92 -0.54 -9.85 3.78
C LEU A 92 -0.02 -10.74 4.91
N ILE A 93 1.16 -11.35 4.71
CA ILE A 93 1.72 -12.28 5.70
C ILE A 93 2.02 -11.55 7.01
N PRO A 94 2.73 -10.40 7.01
CA PRO A 94 2.95 -9.64 8.23
C PRO A 94 1.66 -9.05 8.81
N CYS A 95 0.68 -8.65 8.00
CA CYS A 95 -0.63 -8.21 8.50
C CYS A 95 -1.29 -9.28 9.38
N LEU A 96 -1.32 -10.54 8.91
CA LEU A 96 -1.86 -11.66 9.70
C LEU A 96 -1.00 -11.95 10.94
N ALA A 97 0.32 -11.84 10.81
CA ALA A 97 1.25 -12.02 11.93
C ALA A 97 1.09 -10.96 13.01
N PHE A 98 0.92 -9.68 12.66
CA PHE A 98 0.66 -8.60 13.62
C PHE A 98 -0.72 -8.73 14.26
N LEU A 99 -1.74 -9.15 13.50
CA LEU A 99 -3.07 -9.41 14.06
C LEU A 99 -3.04 -10.53 15.10
N LEU A 100 -2.37 -11.64 14.82
CA LEU A 100 -2.12 -12.71 15.80
C LEU A 100 -1.20 -12.25 16.93
N GLY A 101 -0.25 -11.38 16.59
CA GLY A 101 0.70 -10.74 17.50
C GLY A 101 0.02 -9.97 18.62
N ILE A 102 -1.17 -9.41 18.40
CA ILE A 102 -1.97 -8.77 19.45
C ILE A 102 -2.23 -9.75 20.60
N TRP A 103 -2.79 -10.92 20.27
CA TRP A 103 -3.05 -11.94 21.28
C TRP A 103 -1.75 -12.42 21.93
N TYR A 104 -0.72 -12.71 21.13
CA TYR A 104 0.55 -13.23 21.63
C TYR A 104 1.27 -12.25 22.57
N VAL A 105 1.36 -10.97 22.20
CA VAL A 105 2.01 -9.93 22.99
C VAL A 105 1.27 -9.72 24.30
N LEU A 106 -0.06 -9.70 24.31
CA LEU A 106 -0.83 -9.60 25.55
C LEU A 106 -0.55 -10.79 26.49
N GLN A 107 -0.53 -12.03 25.97
CA GLN A 107 -0.16 -13.19 26.78
C GLN A 107 1.26 -13.09 27.33
N TYR A 108 2.21 -12.66 26.50
CA TYR A 108 3.59 -12.42 26.90
C TYR A 108 3.69 -11.38 28.03
N LEU A 109 3.02 -10.24 27.89
CA LEU A 109 3.03 -9.17 28.89
C LEU A 109 2.47 -9.63 30.23
N HIS A 110 1.29 -10.26 30.23
CA HIS A 110 0.63 -10.72 31.46
C HIS A 110 1.38 -11.88 32.14
N ALA A 111 2.11 -12.70 31.37
CA ALA A 111 2.96 -13.75 31.93
C ALA A 111 4.27 -13.21 32.53
N ARG A 112 4.84 -12.16 31.92
CA ARG A 112 6.16 -11.59 32.26
C ARG A 112 6.08 -10.51 33.34
N TYR A 113 5.01 -9.71 33.35
CA TYR A 113 4.88 -8.49 34.15
C TYR A 113 3.61 -8.54 35.02
N PRO A 114 3.70 -9.02 36.28
CA PRO A 114 2.54 -9.17 37.16
C PRO A 114 1.73 -7.89 37.46
N SER A 115 2.33 -6.71 37.22
CA SER A 115 1.71 -5.41 37.46
C SER A 115 1.46 -4.60 36.18
N VAL A 116 1.37 -5.26 35.02
CA VAL A 116 0.98 -4.63 33.76
C VAL A 116 -0.37 -3.92 33.91
N SER A 117 -0.45 -2.68 33.43
CA SER A 117 -1.67 -1.89 33.50
C SER A 117 -2.51 -2.01 32.23
N ALA A 118 -3.81 -1.72 32.33
CA ALA A 118 -4.67 -1.65 31.14
C ALA A 118 -4.22 -0.57 30.12
N GLY A 119 -3.51 0.47 30.59
CA GLY A 119 -2.91 1.48 29.71
C GLY A 119 -1.77 0.92 28.88
N ASP A 120 -0.97 0.03 29.47
CA ASP A 120 0.12 -0.66 28.79
C ASP A 120 -0.41 -1.62 27.74
N ASP A 121 -1.41 -2.43 28.09
CA ASP A 121 -2.11 -3.29 27.13
C ASP A 121 -2.66 -2.47 25.96
N GLY A 122 -3.35 -1.37 26.28
CA GLY A 122 -3.91 -0.44 25.29
C GLY A 122 -2.87 0.10 24.32
N LEU A 123 -1.65 0.36 24.79
CA LEU A 123 -0.55 0.84 23.96
C LEU A 123 -0.13 -0.19 22.90
N PHE A 124 0.17 -1.42 23.33
CA PHE A 124 0.63 -2.47 22.43
C PHE A 124 -0.47 -2.87 21.44
N VAL A 125 -1.71 -2.99 21.93
CA VAL A 125 -2.87 -3.26 21.06
C VAL A 125 -3.04 -2.16 20.03
N PHE A 126 -2.96 -0.88 20.44
CA PHE A 126 -3.08 0.25 19.53
C PHE A 126 -2.03 0.22 18.43
N PHE A 127 -0.75 0.09 18.79
CA PHE A 127 0.34 0.03 17.82
C PHE A 127 0.17 -1.15 16.85
N LEU A 128 -0.08 -2.36 17.35
CA LEU A 128 -0.25 -3.55 16.50
C LEU A 128 -1.48 -3.46 15.59
N LEU A 129 -2.57 -2.81 16.04
CA LEU A 129 -3.73 -2.54 15.20
C LEU A 129 -3.41 -1.52 14.09
N THR A 130 -2.64 -0.47 14.38
CA THR A 130 -2.22 0.49 13.35
C THR A 130 -1.32 -0.15 12.28
N ALA A 131 -0.39 -1.02 12.69
CA ALA A 131 0.42 -1.83 11.79
C ALA A 131 -0.44 -2.78 10.93
N THR A 132 -1.36 -3.51 11.57
CA THR A 132 -2.30 -4.39 10.87
C THR A 132 -3.15 -3.63 9.87
N ALA A 133 -3.66 -2.45 10.23
CA ALA A 133 -4.46 -1.61 9.34
C ALA A 133 -3.65 -1.14 8.13
N CYS A 134 -2.42 -0.63 8.33
CA CYS A 134 -1.56 -0.19 7.23
C CYS A 134 -1.29 -1.32 6.22
N LEU A 135 -0.82 -2.46 6.71
CA LEU A 135 -0.45 -3.59 5.87
C LEU A 135 -1.68 -4.23 5.20
N GLY A 136 -2.81 -4.28 5.90
CA GLY A 136 -4.08 -4.78 5.36
C GLY A 136 -4.65 -3.88 4.26
N LEU A 137 -4.60 -2.56 4.43
CA LEU A 137 -5.05 -1.60 3.42
C LEU A 137 -4.16 -1.64 2.18
N SER A 138 -2.85 -1.78 2.35
CA SER A 138 -1.91 -1.98 1.25
C SER A 138 -2.15 -3.29 0.51
N THR A 139 -2.37 -4.38 1.25
CA THR A 139 -2.75 -5.68 0.67
C THR A 139 -4.03 -5.59 -0.16
N ALA A 140 -5.03 -4.86 0.35
CA ALA A 140 -6.30 -4.64 -0.34
C ALA A 140 -6.11 -3.85 -1.63
N TYR A 141 -5.29 -2.79 -1.62
CA TYR A 141 -4.95 -2.03 -2.82
C TYR A 141 -4.33 -2.92 -3.90
N HIS A 142 -3.22 -3.59 -3.58
CA HIS A 142 -2.53 -4.45 -4.54
C HIS A 142 -3.39 -5.62 -5.02
N THR A 143 -4.30 -6.11 -4.18
CA THR A 143 -5.28 -7.13 -4.60
C THR A 143 -6.28 -6.55 -5.61
N LEU A 144 -6.87 -5.39 -5.34
CA LEU A 144 -8.01 -4.82 -6.07
C LEU A 144 -7.61 -3.85 -7.19
N LEU A 145 -6.32 -3.58 -7.37
CA LEU A 145 -5.84 -2.59 -8.34
C LEU A 145 -6.18 -2.93 -9.80
N ASN A 146 -6.36 -4.20 -10.16
CA ASN A 146 -6.81 -4.59 -11.51
C ASN A 146 -8.35 -4.67 -11.64
N HIS A 147 -9.12 -4.14 -10.69
CA HIS A 147 -10.58 -4.18 -10.74
C HIS A 147 -11.15 -3.19 -11.78
N SER A 148 -11.12 -1.90 -11.47
CA SER A 148 -11.57 -0.80 -12.32
C SER A 148 -10.85 0.49 -11.91
N ALA A 149 -10.90 1.53 -12.74
CA ALA A 149 -10.26 2.81 -12.43
C ALA A 149 -10.78 3.45 -11.14
N GLU A 150 -12.06 3.26 -10.80
CA GLU A 150 -12.67 3.78 -9.58
C GLU A 150 -12.16 3.04 -8.35
N ALA A 151 -12.08 1.71 -8.44
CA ALA A 151 -11.60 0.85 -7.36
C ALA A 151 -10.11 1.11 -7.10
N GLU A 152 -9.27 1.15 -8.14
CA GLU A 152 -7.84 1.49 -8.03
C GLU A 152 -7.66 2.82 -7.29
N ARG A 153 -8.34 3.88 -7.74
CA ARG A 153 -8.24 5.21 -7.12
C ARG A 153 -8.72 5.25 -5.67
N LEU A 154 -9.76 4.49 -5.33
CA LEU A 154 -10.25 4.38 -3.95
C LEU A 154 -9.22 3.68 -3.07
N TRP A 155 -8.79 2.49 -3.46
CA TRP A 155 -7.90 1.69 -2.63
C TRP A 155 -6.49 2.27 -2.55
N LEU A 156 -6.01 2.98 -3.57
CA LEU A 156 -4.76 3.76 -3.48
C LEU A 156 -4.83 4.84 -2.40
N ARG A 157 -5.99 5.52 -2.28
CA ARG A 157 -6.20 6.51 -1.21
C ARG A 157 -6.21 5.83 0.15
N MET A 158 -6.85 4.67 0.26
CA MET A 158 -6.88 3.91 1.51
C MET A 158 -5.50 3.38 1.91
N ASP A 159 -4.67 2.99 0.95
CA ASP A 159 -3.27 2.59 1.19
C ASP A 159 -2.47 3.75 1.81
N PHE A 160 -2.58 4.96 1.25
CA PHE A 160 -1.98 6.15 1.86
C PHE A 160 -2.53 6.48 3.24
N VAL A 161 -3.82 6.27 3.49
CA VAL A 161 -4.40 6.40 4.83
C VAL A 161 -3.76 5.39 5.79
N GLY A 162 -3.49 4.17 5.34
CA GLY A 162 -2.75 3.16 6.08
C GLY A 162 -1.40 3.66 6.59
N ILE A 163 -0.59 4.28 5.72
CA ILE A 163 0.72 4.86 6.08
C ILE A 163 0.57 5.90 7.20
N VAL A 164 -0.44 6.79 7.10
CA VAL A 164 -0.68 7.81 8.12
C VAL A 164 -1.12 7.19 9.44
N VAL A 165 -1.98 6.16 9.40
CA VAL A 165 -2.44 5.45 10.60
C VAL A 165 -1.27 4.77 11.31
N LEU A 166 -0.37 4.11 10.59
CA LEU A 166 0.85 3.54 11.15
C LEU A 166 1.76 4.63 11.75
N THR A 167 1.99 5.72 11.03
CA THR A 167 2.78 6.87 11.53
C THR A 167 2.23 7.41 12.86
N VAL A 168 0.90 7.51 13.00
CA VAL A 168 0.26 7.90 14.27
C VAL A 168 0.55 6.85 15.35
N GLY A 169 0.45 5.56 15.03
CA GLY A 169 0.85 4.44 15.89
C GLY A 169 2.28 4.55 16.41
N ASP A 170 3.24 4.76 15.51
CA ASP A 170 4.66 4.85 15.82
C ASP A 170 4.95 6.01 16.77
N ILE A 171 4.40 7.19 16.48
CA ILE A 171 4.62 8.39 17.30
C ILE A 171 3.89 8.28 18.64
N VAL A 172 2.65 7.78 18.68
CA VAL A 172 1.92 7.59 19.95
C VAL A 172 2.66 6.63 20.86
N SER A 173 3.12 5.50 20.32
CA SER A 173 3.85 4.48 21.07
C SER A 173 5.22 4.96 21.53
N GLY A 174 5.97 5.63 20.66
CA GLY A 174 7.28 6.21 21.00
C GLY A 174 7.20 7.32 22.04
N VAL A 175 6.19 8.20 21.93
CA VAL A 175 5.94 9.25 22.93
C VAL A 175 5.53 8.65 24.27
N TYR A 176 4.73 7.57 24.27
CA TYR A 176 4.41 6.88 25.51
C TYR A 176 5.70 6.45 26.20
N MET A 177 6.56 5.68 25.51
CA MET A 177 7.81 5.17 26.09
C MET A 177 8.76 6.31 26.52
N GLY A 178 8.96 7.31 25.67
CA GLY A 178 9.87 8.42 25.95
C GLY A 178 9.43 9.32 27.12
N PHE A 179 8.13 9.58 27.24
CA PHE A 179 7.56 10.54 28.20
C PHE A 179 6.61 9.87 29.21
N TRP A 180 6.87 8.61 29.57
CA TRP A 180 5.87 7.84 30.33
C TRP A 180 5.48 8.49 31.68
N CYS A 181 6.41 9.07 32.46
CA CYS A 181 6.08 9.80 33.70
C CYS A 181 5.52 11.20 33.40
N GLU A 182 5.90 11.78 32.26
CA GLU A 182 5.58 13.16 31.90
C GLU A 182 4.24 13.25 31.15
N THR A 183 3.16 13.10 31.90
CA THR A 183 1.80 13.02 31.34
C THR A 183 1.41 14.25 30.53
N LEU A 184 1.92 15.44 30.88
CA LEU A 184 1.68 16.67 30.14
C LEU A 184 2.29 16.60 28.73
N TYR A 185 3.57 16.24 28.62
CA TYR A 185 4.25 16.14 27.32
C TYR A 185 3.63 15.04 26.44
N ARG A 186 3.25 13.91 27.05
CA ARG A 186 2.51 12.87 26.36
C ARG A 186 1.21 13.38 25.75
N LYS A 187 0.39 14.10 26.52
CA LYS A 187 -0.88 14.68 26.03
C LYS A 187 -0.66 15.70 24.92
N ILE A 188 0.37 16.56 25.03
CA ILE A 188 0.70 17.56 24.00
C ILE A 188 1.03 16.88 22.68
N TYR A 189 1.98 15.93 22.68
CA TYR A 189 2.40 15.27 21.44
C TYR A 189 1.33 14.33 20.88
N TRP A 190 0.54 13.67 21.71
CA TRP A 190 -0.62 12.90 21.25
C TRP A 190 -1.69 13.78 20.60
N GLY A 191 -2.01 14.95 21.18
CA GLY A 191 -2.92 15.91 20.56
C GLY A 191 -2.38 16.45 19.23
N MET A 192 -1.09 16.75 19.17
CA MET A 192 -0.41 17.17 17.96
C MET A 192 -0.53 16.11 16.85
N ILE A 193 -0.14 14.85 17.11
CA ILE A 193 -0.16 13.84 16.05
C ILE A 193 -1.59 13.41 15.67
N ALA A 194 -2.54 13.39 16.61
CA ALA A 194 -3.94 13.11 16.31
C ALA A 194 -4.56 14.18 15.40
N SER A 195 -4.28 15.45 15.66
CA SER A 195 -4.77 16.56 14.82
C SER A 195 -4.12 16.56 13.44
N LEU A 196 -2.80 16.44 13.35
CA LEU A 196 -2.08 16.40 12.08
C LEU A 196 -2.42 15.16 11.24
N GLY A 197 -2.55 13.99 11.88
CA GLY A 197 -2.99 12.76 11.24
C GLY A 197 -4.39 12.89 10.65
N THR A 198 -5.33 13.48 11.41
CA THR A 198 -6.70 13.74 10.94
C THR A 198 -6.74 14.69 9.75
N VAL A 199 -6.00 15.80 9.81
CA VAL A 199 -5.89 16.76 8.70
C VAL A 199 -5.31 16.10 7.46
N THR A 200 -4.28 15.28 7.63
CA THR A 200 -3.63 14.56 6.52
C THR A 200 -4.57 13.55 5.89
N ILE A 201 -5.26 12.74 6.69
CA ILE A 201 -6.28 11.80 6.20
C ILE A 201 -7.37 12.55 5.44
N PHE A 202 -7.88 13.67 5.98
CA PHE A 202 -8.87 14.50 5.30
C PHE A 202 -8.39 14.97 3.92
N ILE A 203 -7.14 15.46 3.83
CA ILE A 203 -6.52 15.89 2.56
C ILE A 203 -6.40 14.72 1.57
N LEU A 204 -6.05 13.52 2.04
CA LEU A 204 -5.89 12.34 1.20
C LEU A 204 -7.21 11.83 0.61
N VAL A 205 -8.29 11.85 1.41
CA VAL A 205 -9.57 11.25 1.02
C VAL A 205 -10.50 12.21 0.30
N THR A 206 -10.40 13.52 0.57
CA THR A 206 -11.30 14.52 -0.02
C THR A 206 -11.17 14.61 -1.54
N PRO A 207 -12.27 14.72 -2.30
CA PRO A 207 -12.23 14.84 -3.75
C PRO A 207 -11.53 16.12 -4.25
N TRP A 208 -11.39 17.15 -3.40
CA TRP A 208 -10.88 18.47 -3.82
C TRP A 208 -9.39 18.45 -4.16
N PHE A 209 -8.61 17.62 -3.47
CA PHE A 209 -7.17 17.48 -3.64
C PHE A 209 -6.80 16.29 -4.53
N GLN A 210 -7.67 15.86 -5.44
CA GLN A 210 -7.43 14.72 -6.33
C GLN A 210 -6.86 15.13 -7.69
N GLY A 211 -6.25 14.17 -8.39
CA GLY A 211 -5.63 14.38 -9.71
C GLY A 211 -4.14 14.73 -9.64
N GLN A 212 -3.53 14.87 -10.83
CA GLN A 212 -2.08 14.96 -10.99
C GLN A 212 -1.48 16.22 -10.36
N ARG A 213 -2.18 17.36 -10.46
CA ARG A 213 -1.73 18.66 -9.91
C ARG A 213 -1.48 18.63 -8.40
N TRP A 214 -2.21 17.78 -7.67
CA TRP A 214 -2.14 17.69 -6.21
C TRP A 214 -1.31 16.50 -5.72
N ARG A 215 -0.75 15.69 -6.62
CA ARG A 215 0.00 14.48 -6.25
C ARG A 215 1.13 14.82 -5.27
N VAL A 216 1.97 15.78 -5.62
CA VAL A 216 3.10 16.22 -4.78
C VAL A 216 2.59 16.77 -3.44
N PHE A 217 1.55 17.60 -3.45
CA PHE A 217 0.99 18.15 -2.22
C PHE A 217 0.53 17.04 -1.25
N ARG A 218 -0.26 16.07 -1.74
CA ARG A 218 -0.70 14.92 -0.92
C ARG A 218 0.48 14.12 -0.37
N THR A 219 1.50 13.87 -1.20
CA THR A 219 2.72 13.18 -0.76
C THR A 219 3.44 13.95 0.35
N MET A 220 3.62 15.25 0.17
CA MET A 220 4.30 16.10 1.14
C MET A 220 3.54 16.19 2.47
N THR A 221 2.20 16.10 2.47
CA THR A 221 1.43 16.17 3.72
C THR A 221 1.72 15.02 4.66
N PHE A 222 1.73 13.76 4.19
CA PHE A 222 2.03 12.63 5.08
C PHE A 222 3.52 12.53 5.40
N VAL A 223 4.41 12.93 4.48
CA VAL A 223 5.85 13.06 4.78
C VAL A 223 6.07 14.07 5.91
N ALA A 224 5.41 15.23 5.85
CA ALA A 224 5.47 16.24 6.90
C ALA A 224 4.91 15.70 8.23
N THR A 225 3.83 14.92 8.21
CA THR A 225 3.32 14.23 9.40
C THR A 225 4.38 13.33 10.02
N GLY A 226 5.06 12.48 9.22
CA GLY A 226 6.13 11.61 9.71
C GLY A 226 7.31 12.38 10.29
N LEU A 227 7.73 13.48 9.64
CA LEU A 227 8.83 14.33 10.13
C LEU A 227 8.53 14.99 11.49
N THR A 228 7.27 15.07 11.90
CA THR A 228 6.93 15.59 13.24
C THR A 228 7.44 14.70 14.38
N ALA A 229 7.81 13.44 14.12
CA ALA A 229 8.47 12.56 15.08
C ALA A 229 9.81 13.12 15.60
N ILE A 230 10.48 13.99 14.83
CA ILE A 230 11.73 14.64 15.25
C ILE A 230 11.51 15.51 16.50
N ALA A 231 10.35 16.17 16.62
CA ALA A 231 10.07 17.08 17.72
C ALA A 231 10.06 16.40 19.11
N PRO A 232 9.29 15.33 19.38
CA PRO A 232 9.34 14.62 20.66
C PRO A 232 10.70 13.96 20.92
N LEU A 233 11.39 13.46 19.89
CA LEU A 233 12.74 12.89 20.05
C LEU A 233 13.75 13.96 20.50
N ALA A 234 13.80 15.10 19.80
CA ALA A 234 14.68 16.20 20.15
C ALA A 234 14.37 16.76 21.54
N HIS A 235 13.09 16.94 21.87
CA HIS A 235 12.69 17.39 23.19
C HIS A 235 13.09 16.38 24.27
N GLY A 236 12.84 15.08 24.08
CA GLY A 236 13.23 14.05 25.03
C GLY A 236 14.74 13.99 25.25
N ILE A 237 15.54 14.13 24.18
CA ILE A 237 17.02 14.16 24.28
C ILE A 237 17.48 15.39 25.06
N CYS A 238 16.91 16.57 24.82
CA CYS A 238 17.25 17.80 25.55
C CYS A 238 16.82 17.74 27.02
N TYR A 239 15.67 17.14 27.31
CA TYR A 239 15.08 17.11 28.64
C TYR A 239 15.71 16.04 29.54
N PHE A 240 15.82 14.80 29.06
CA PHE A 240 16.35 13.66 29.85
C PHE A 240 17.85 13.42 29.64
N GLY A 241 18.41 13.94 28.55
CA GLY A 241 19.77 13.61 28.10
C GLY A 241 19.83 12.34 27.26
N TRP A 242 20.83 12.26 26.38
CA TRP A 242 21.01 11.15 25.43
C TRP A 242 21.03 9.76 26.09
N LYS A 243 21.82 9.60 27.16
CA LYS A 243 21.99 8.29 27.83
C LYS A 243 20.68 7.79 28.44
N ALA A 244 19.86 8.68 28.99
CA ALA A 244 18.56 8.33 29.55
C ALA A 244 17.60 7.93 28.43
N MET A 245 17.50 8.73 27.36
CA MET A 245 16.65 8.41 26.21
C MET A 245 16.99 7.06 25.58
N VAL A 246 18.28 6.75 25.38
CA VAL A 246 18.72 5.46 24.83
C VAL A 246 18.19 4.28 25.65
N ARG A 247 18.18 4.40 26.98
CA ARG A 247 17.76 3.31 27.88
C ARG A 247 16.25 3.23 28.04
N GLN A 248 15.59 4.38 28.25
CA GLN A 248 14.20 4.40 28.67
C GLN A 248 13.20 4.52 27.53
N SER A 249 13.59 4.96 26.34
CA SER A 249 12.64 5.18 25.24
C SER A 249 12.80 4.20 24.08
N GLY A 250 13.89 3.42 24.01
CA GLY A 250 14.18 2.63 22.81
C GLY A 250 14.73 3.47 21.64
N LEU A 251 15.30 4.65 21.89
CA LEU A 251 15.80 5.59 20.88
C LEU A 251 16.63 4.95 19.74
N PRO A 252 17.58 4.02 19.97
CA PRO A 252 18.33 3.40 18.88
C PRO A 252 17.44 2.69 17.85
N TYR A 253 16.34 2.08 18.29
CA TYR A 253 15.38 1.41 17.43
C TYR A 253 14.63 2.43 16.56
N TYR A 254 14.23 3.58 17.12
CA TYR A 254 13.59 4.66 16.35
C TYR A 254 14.50 5.25 15.27
N LEU A 255 15.81 5.34 15.55
CA LEU A 255 16.79 5.75 14.55
C LEU A 255 16.98 4.69 13.45
N ALA A 256 16.98 3.41 13.82
CA ALA A 256 17.09 2.31 12.86
C ALA A 256 15.83 2.19 11.99
N GLU A 257 14.64 2.34 12.58
CA GLU A 257 13.37 2.44 11.87
C GLU A 257 13.40 3.59 10.86
N GLY A 258 13.77 4.80 11.30
CA GLY A 258 13.91 5.95 10.41
C GLY A 258 14.88 5.72 9.26
N ALA A 259 16.01 5.03 9.51
CA ALA A 259 16.96 4.66 8.46
C ALA A 259 16.37 3.67 7.44
N CYS A 260 15.60 2.67 7.90
CA CYS A 260 14.88 1.73 7.03
C CYS A 260 13.85 2.46 6.16
N LEU A 261 13.07 3.38 6.74
CA LEU A 261 12.06 4.15 6.01
C LEU A 261 12.69 5.08 4.96
N VAL A 262 13.78 5.77 5.31
CA VAL A 262 14.52 6.63 4.35
C VAL A 262 15.11 5.79 3.22
N LEU A 263 15.74 4.65 3.53
CA LEU A 263 16.27 3.74 2.52
C LEU A 263 15.15 3.23 1.60
N GLY A 264 14.02 2.83 2.17
CA GLY A 264 12.87 2.38 1.41
C GLY A 264 12.33 3.47 0.47
N ALA A 265 12.20 4.71 0.97
CA ALA A 265 11.75 5.84 0.16
C ALA A 265 12.72 6.14 -1.00
N VAL A 266 14.04 6.04 -0.77
CA VAL A 266 15.05 6.21 -1.82
C VAL A 266 14.94 5.11 -2.88
N ILE A 267 14.83 3.85 -2.46
CA ILE A 267 14.66 2.70 -3.36
C ILE A 267 13.40 2.87 -4.22
N TYR A 268 12.27 3.19 -3.58
CA TYR A 268 10.99 3.44 -4.25
C TYR A 268 11.07 4.59 -5.25
N ALA A 269 11.64 5.74 -4.85
CA ALA A 269 11.70 6.93 -5.69
C ALA A 269 12.63 6.74 -6.91
N THR A 270 13.75 6.03 -6.73
CA THR A 270 14.72 5.75 -7.80
C THR A 270 14.33 4.58 -8.69
N ARG A 271 13.27 3.83 -8.31
CA ARG A 271 12.83 2.60 -8.97
C ARG A 271 13.99 1.59 -9.13
N PHE A 272 14.91 1.57 -8.18
CA PHE A 272 16.03 0.63 -8.17
C PHE A 272 15.56 -0.71 -7.59
N PRO A 273 15.91 -1.87 -8.17
CA PRO A 273 16.88 -2.07 -9.25
C PRO A 273 16.27 -2.12 -10.67
N GLU A 274 14.96 -2.09 -10.83
CA GLU A 274 14.30 -2.28 -12.14
C GLU A 274 14.64 -1.19 -13.15
N SER A 275 14.93 0.03 -12.70
CA SER A 275 15.39 1.13 -13.55
C SER A 275 16.71 0.85 -14.25
N LEU A 276 17.55 -0.05 -13.71
CA LEU A 276 18.82 -0.45 -14.33
C LEU A 276 18.64 -1.58 -15.35
N LYS A 277 17.66 -2.46 -15.16
CA LYS A 277 17.41 -3.63 -16.01
C LYS A 277 15.90 -3.84 -16.17
N PRO A 278 15.24 -3.05 -17.05
CA PRO A 278 13.81 -3.17 -17.29
C PRO A 278 13.41 -4.60 -17.69
N GLY A 279 12.27 -5.08 -17.22
CA GLY A 279 11.79 -6.44 -17.49
C GLY A 279 12.37 -7.54 -16.58
N ARG A 280 13.53 -7.31 -15.96
CA ARG A 280 14.21 -8.35 -15.16
C ARG A 280 13.57 -8.57 -13.79
N PHE A 281 12.95 -7.53 -13.24
CA PHE A 281 12.38 -7.50 -11.90
C PHE A 281 10.84 -7.41 -11.93
N ASP A 282 10.23 -7.89 -13.02
CA ASP A 282 8.78 -7.79 -13.24
C ASP A 282 7.96 -8.49 -12.15
N ILE A 283 8.49 -9.58 -11.60
CA ILE A 283 7.82 -10.39 -10.59
C ILE A 283 8.51 -10.32 -9.23
N TYR A 284 9.84 -10.28 -9.19
CA TYR A 284 10.62 -10.41 -7.96
C TYR A 284 11.70 -9.33 -7.85
N GLY A 285 11.86 -8.78 -6.65
CA GLY A 285 12.95 -7.87 -6.29
C GLY A 285 12.81 -6.45 -6.84
N GLY A 286 11.63 -6.06 -7.30
CA GLY A 286 11.35 -4.68 -7.73
C GLY A 286 11.33 -3.70 -6.55
N SER A 287 11.59 -2.43 -6.82
CA SER A 287 11.69 -1.36 -5.81
C SER A 287 10.49 -1.30 -4.86
N HIS A 288 9.27 -1.46 -5.38
CA HIS A 288 8.04 -1.42 -4.59
C HIS A 288 7.98 -2.57 -3.57
N GLN A 289 8.44 -3.75 -3.97
CA GLN A 289 8.51 -4.93 -3.10
C GLN A 289 9.57 -4.74 -2.01
N LEU A 290 10.73 -4.18 -2.37
CA LEU A 290 11.79 -3.87 -1.40
C LEU A 290 11.33 -2.79 -0.41
N PHE A 291 10.58 -1.79 -0.88
CA PHE A 291 9.96 -0.79 -0.02
C PHE A 291 8.98 -1.43 0.98
N HIS A 292 8.09 -2.31 0.53
CA HIS A 292 7.19 -3.07 1.41
C HIS A 292 7.94 -3.84 2.50
N VAL A 293 9.00 -4.56 2.12
CA VAL A 293 9.82 -5.32 3.08
C VAL A 293 10.47 -4.39 4.10
N LEU A 294 10.99 -3.23 3.68
CA LEU A 294 11.61 -2.27 4.60
C LEU A 294 10.60 -1.62 5.55
N VAL A 295 9.36 -1.38 5.12
CA VAL A 295 8.27 -0.93 6.01
C VAL A 295 8.00 -1.97 7.09
N VAL A 296 7.87 -3.25 6.72
CA VAL A 296 7.66 -4.33 7.69
C VAL A 296 8.82 -4.45 8.67
N VAL A 297 10.06 -4.40 8.18
CA VAL A 297 11.26 -4.44 9.03
C VAL A 297 11.28 -3.25 9.99
N ALA A 298 10.96 -2.04 9.51
CA ALA A 298 10.85 -0.85 10.34
C ALA A 298 9.79 -1.02 11.45
N THR A 299 8.60 -1.53 11.13
CA THR A 299 7.55 -1.81 12.11
C THR A 299 7.96 -2.86 13.15
N VAL A 300 8.71 -3.90 12.76
CA VAL A 300 9.25 -4.89 13.70
C VAL A 300 10.30 -4.26 14.62
N ILE A 301 11.20 -3.43 14.07
CA ILE A 301 12.19 -2.68 14.84
C ILE A 301 11.49 -1.79 15.88
N GLN A 302 10.42 -1.11 15.48
CA GLN A 302 9.59 -0.29 16.36
C GLN A 302 8.99 -1.13 17.50
N LEU A 303 8.38 -2.28 17.20
CA LEU A 303 7.82 -3.18 18.21
C LEU A 303 8.87 -3.65 19.22
N VAL A 304 10.04 -4.06 18.75
CA VAL A 304 11.15 -4.49 19.61
C VAL A 304 11.62 -3.32 20.47
N GLY A 305 11.76 -2.12 19.90
CA GLY A 305 12.14 -0.92 20.65
C GLY A 305 11.16 -0.57 21.76
N ILE A 306 9.85 -0.70 21.51
CA ILE A 306 8.79 -0.50 22.51
C ILE A 306 8.88 -1.57 23.62
N LEU A 307 9.08 -2.85 23.27
CA LEU A 307 9.20 -3.94 24.25
C LEU A 307 10.45 -3.79 25.14
N GLU A 308 11.59 -3.44 24.56
CA GLU A 308 12.85 -3.19 25.27
C GLU A 308 12.73 -1.98 26.20
N ALA A 309 12.14 -0.88 25.71
CA ALA A 309 11.86 0.29 26.53
C ALA A 309 10.89 -0.04 27.68
N TYR A 310 9.88 -0.86 27.42
CA TYR A 310 8.94 -1.32 28.44
C TYR A 310 9.64 -2.11 29.55
N ASP A 311 10.45 -3.12 29.21
CA ASP A 311 11.18 -3.95 30.19
C ASP A 311 12.10 -3.06 31.06
N TYR A 312 12.85 -2.15 30.45
CA TYR A 312 13.70 -1.23 31.18
C TYR A 312 12.90 -0.36 32.16
N ASN A 313 11.82 0.27 31.69
CA ASN A 313 10.98 1.15 32.52
C ASN A 313 10.26 0.38 33.63
N TYR A 314 9.82 -0.85 33.37
CA TYR A 314 9.15 -1.67 34.37
C TYR A 314 10.05 -1.95 35.58
N HIS A 315 11.36 -2.14 35.36
CA HIS A 315 12.30 -2.51 36.42
C HIS A 315 13.03 -1.34 37.08
N HIS A 316 13.35 -0.27 36.33
CA HIS A 316 14.30 0.74 36.79
C HIS A 316 13.67 2.08 37.11
N ARG A 317 12.40 2.27 36.78
CA ARG A 317 11.83 3.60 36.78
C ARG A 317 11.27 4.03 38.12
N THR A 318 11.57 5.27 38.46
CA THR A 318 10.92 6.00 39.55
C THR A 318 10.23 7.23 38.97
N CYS A 319 8.90 7.22 38.86
CA CYS A 319 8.14 8.44 38.60
C CYS A 319 7.98 9.22 39.89
N THR A 320 8.23 10.53 39.87
CA THR A 320 7.78 11.41 40.93
C THR A 320 6.25 11.38 40.98
N ALA A 321 5.69 11.22 42.19
CA ALA A 321 4.25 11.25 42.36
C ALA A 321 3.68 12.57 41.78
N PRO A 322 2.54 12.52 41.07
CA PRO A 322 1.96 13.69 40.43
C PRO A 322 1.52 14.77 41.42
#